data_AF-A0A816J7I9-F1
#
_entry.id   AF-A0A816J7I9-F1
#
_cell.length_a   1.000
_cell.length_b   1.000
_cell.length_c   1.000
_cell.angle_alpha   90.00
_cell.angle_beta   90.00
_cell.angle_gamma   90.00
#
_symmetry.space_group_name_H-M   'P 1'
#
loop_
_entity.id
_entity.type
_entity.pdbx_description
1 polymer ?
#
loop_
_entity_poly.entity_id
_entity_poly.type
_entity_poly.pdbx_seq_one_letter_code
_entity_poly.pdbx_strand_id
1 'polypeptide(L)'
;MEPTNRSLTHLDTMPDDMLRLIISKVGAASSTDYCNAVLTCKSLNFGLDDPLIAKTLSIAPLVERPYLANGYEKMMESLLAANNLDAHYVKGMREYFYFDNHFLRLHHLHLASKGYEKMMMPSPSVNFVSIFLPFSIIPKAMRRTP
;
A
#
# COMPACT_ATOMS: atom_id res chain seq x y z
N MET A 1 34.44 -12.26 -34.69
CA MET A 1 33.07 -11.71 -34.74
C MET A 1 32.97 -10.66 -33.66
N GLU A 2 32.92 -9.38 -34.05
CA GLU A 2 32.63 -8.26 -33.14
C GLU A 2 31.15 -8.34 -32.73
N PRO A 3 30.79 -8.24 -31.44
CA PRO A 3 29.40 -8.22 -31.04
C PRO A 3 28.76 -6.92 -31.51
N THR A 4 27.72 -7.05 -32.33
CA THR A 4 26.88 -5.97 -32.83
C THR A 4 26.54 -4.99 -31.71
N ASN A 5 26.99 -3.73 -31.87
CA ASN A 5 26.64 -2.57 -31.04
C ASN A 5 25.11 -2.45 -30.96
N ARG A 6 24.49 -3.16 -30.01
CA ARG A 6 23.16 -2.82 -29.51
C ARG A 6 23.37 -1.52 -28.77
N SER A 7 22.83 -0.41 -29.26
CA SER A 7 22.85 0.86 -28.53
C SER A 7 22.18 0.61 -27.18
N LEU A 8 22.98 0.43 -26.13
CA LEU A 8 22.50 0.24 -24.78
C LEU A 8 21.94 1.59 -24.35
N THR A 9 20.61 1.76 -24.45
CA THR A 9 19.94 2.89 -23.82
C THR A 9 20.09 2.71 -22.32
N HIS A 10 20.90 3.55 -21.69
CA HIS A 10 21.12 3.49 -20.25
C HIS A 10 19.85 3.99 -19.55
N LEU A 11 19.47 3.36 -18.43
CA LEU A 11 18.38 3.85 -17.59
C LEU A 11 18.58 5.34 -17.24
N ASP A 12 19.82 5.73 -17.01
CA ASP A 12 20.23 7.10 -16.65
C ASP A 12 19.98 8.13 -17.76
N THR A 13 19.72 7.70 -19.00
CA THR A 13 19.39 8.58 -20.13
C THR A 13 17.88 8.78 -20.31
N MET A 14 17.05 8.05 -19.56
CA MET A 14 15.60 8.21 -19.61
C MET A 14 15.15 9.42 -18.79
N PRO A 15 14.01 10.06 -19.18
CA PRO A 15 13.41 11.11 -18.37
C PRO A 15 12.95 10.59 -17.00
N ASP A 16 13.08 11.43 -15.97
CA ASP A 16 12.68 11.13 -14.60
C ASP A 16 11.24 10.61 -14.48
N ASP A 17 10.29 11.16 -15.24
CA ASP A 17 8.89 10.72 -15.21
C ASP A 17 8.73 9.25 -15.59
N MET A 18 9.54 8.77 -16.55
CA MET A 18 9.53 7.38 -16.98
C MET A 18 10.19 6.48 -15.93
N LEU A 19 11.28 6.95 -15.33
CA LEU A 19 11.96 6.23 -14.25
C LEU A 19 11.08 6.11 -13.00
N ARG A 20 10.37 7.18 -12.64
CA ARG A 20 9.35 7.21 -11.57
C ARG A 20 8.23 6.23 -11.83
N LEU A 21 7.73 6.18 -13.07
CA LEU A 21 6.68 5.22 -13.44
C LEU A 21 7.18 3.77 -13.34
N ILE A 22 8.41 3.49 -13.77
CA ILE A 22 9.02 2.17 -13.65
C ILE A 22 9.12 1.76 -12.18
N ILE A 23 9.74 2.59 -11.34
CA ILE A 23 9.96 2.26 -9.93
C ILE A 23 8.64 2.15 -9.16
N SER A 24 7.63 2.97 -9.50
CA SER A 24 6.27 2.86 -8.94
C SER A 24 5.62 1.52 -9.28
N LYS A 25 5.75 1.06 -10.53
CA LYS A 25 5.25 -0.26 -10.93
C LYS A 25 5.98 -1.40 -10.24
N VAL A 26 7.30 -1.28 -10.07
CA VAL A 26 8.10 -2.25 -9.30
C VAL A 26 7.61 -2.29 -7.85
N GLY A 27 7.44 -1.13 -7.21
CA GLY A 27 6.93 -1.05 -5.84
C GLY A 27 5.51 -1.55 -5.66
N ALA A 28 4.65 -1.37 -6.67
CA ALA A 28 3.30 -1.93 -6.67
C ALA A 28 3.28 -3.46 -6.77
N ALA A 29 4.27 -4.05 -7.44
CA ALA A 29 4.42 -5.50 -7.48
C ALA A 29 5.04 -6.05 -6.20
N SER A 30 6.05 -5.37 -5.66
CA SER A 30 6.86 -5.87 -4.55
C SER A 30 7.62 -4.74 -3.85
N SER A 31 7.35 -4.53 -2.55
CA SER A 31 8.12 -3.60 -1.73
C SER A 31 9.59 -3.99 -1.62
N THR A 32 9.88 -5.29 -1.63
CA THR A 32 11.26 -5.81 -1.55
C THR A 32 12.04 -5.44 -2.80
N ASP A 33 11.44 -5.61 -3.98
CA ASP A 33 12.10 -5.27 -5.24
C ASP A 33 12.26 -3.76 -5.40
N TYR A 34 11.30 -2.98 -4.89
CA TYR A 34 11.45 -1.53 -4.78
C TYR A 34 12.66 -1.14 -3.91
N CYS A 35 12.76 -1.69 -2.70
CA CYS A 35 13.89 -1.41 -1.82
C CYS A 35 15.22 -1.81 -2.48
N ASN A 36 15.27 -2.99 -3.10
CA ASN A 36 16.45 -3.46 -3.81
C ASN A 36 16.82 -2.53 -4.98
N ALA A 37 15.83 -2.10 -5.77
CA ALA A 37 16.05 -1.19 -6.90
C ALA A 37 16.56 0.19 -6.45
N VAL A 38 15.95 0.79 -5.42
CA VAL A 38 16.36 2.08 -4.87
C VAL A 38 17.78 2.01 -4.27
N LEU A 39 18.13 0.90 -3.60
CA LEU A 39 19.45 0.71 -2.98
C LEU A 39 20.56 0.43 -4.00
N THR A 40 20.24 -0.25 -5.10
CA THR A 40 21.25 -0.69 -6.09
C THR A 40 21.37 0.23 -7.29
N CYS A 41 20.29 0.89 -7.71
CA CYS A 41 20.25 1.74 -8.90
C CYS A 41 20.06 3.21 -8.52
N LYS A 42 21.13 4.00 -8.63
CA LYS A 42 21.13 5.43 -8.30
C LYS A 42 20.09 6.22 -9.10
N SER A 43 19.85 5.86 -10.35
CA SER A 43 18.89 6.52 -11.24
C SER A 43 17.43 6.20 -10.92
N LEU A 44 17.19 5.15 -10.12
CA LEU A 44 15.86 4.80 -9.61
C LEU A 44 15.69 5.15 -8.12
N ASN A 45 16.56 6.00 -7.58
CA ASN A 45 16.53 6.42 -6.17
C ASN A 45 15.43 7.46 -5.90
N PHE A 46 14.18 7.09 -6.21
CA PHE A 46 12.99 7.84 -5.85
C PHE A 46 12.41 7.26 -4.57
N GLY A 47 12.35 8.09 -3.53
CA GLY A 47 11.87 7.70 -2.20
C GLY A 47 10.35 7.74 -2.04
N LEU A 48 9.91 7.47 -0.82
CA LEU A 48 8.49 7.57 -0.43
C LEU A 48 7.98 9.01 -0.29
N ASP A 49 8.86 10.00 -0.47
CA ASP A 49 8.47 11.40 -0.62
C ASP A 49 7.75 11.64 -1.95
N ASP A 50 7.94 10.76 -2.95
CA ASP A 50 7.16 10.81 -4.19
C ASP A 50 5.75 10.22 -3.95
N PRO A 51 4.68 11.02 -4.06
CA PRO A 51 3.32 10.57 -3.78
C PRO A 51 2.86 9.44 -4.70
N LEU A 52 3.37 9.38 -5.93
CA LEU A 52 2.98 8.36 -6.90
C LEU A 52 3.52 7.00 -6.45
N ILE A 53 4.75 6.95 -5.94
CA ILE A 53 5.37 5.73 -5.40
C ILE A 53 4.70 5.33 -4.10
N ALA A 54 4.57 6.26 -3.14
CA ALA A 54 3.97 5.97 -1.84
C ALA A 54 2.51 5.50 -1.97
N LYS A 55 1.75 6.05 -2.91
CA LYS A 55 0.37 5.62 -3.15
C LYS A 55 0.27 4.21 -3.70
N THR A 56 1.22 3.77 -4.53
CA THR A 56 1.15 2.47 -5.21
C THR A 56 1.97 1.38 -4.54
N LEU A 57 2.87 1.70 -3.61
CA LEU A 57 3.72 0.72 -2.95
C LEU A 57 2.89 -0.39 -2.28
N SER A 58 3.19 -1.63 -2.64
CA SER A 58 2.59 -2.80 -2.01
C SER A 58 3.12 -2.96 -0.60
N ILE A 59 2.22 -3.14 0.36
CA ILE A 59 2.57 -3.47 1.74
C ILE A 59 1.90 -4.77 2.21
N ALA A 60 1.71 -5.71 1.29
CA ALA A 60 1.04 -6.99 1.55
C ALA A 60 1.48 -7.70 2.85
N PRO A 61 2.79 -7.77 3.21
CA PRO A 61 3.20 -8.38 4.48
C PRO A 61 2.62 -7.68 5.72
N LEU A 62 2.42 -6.36 5.68
CA LEU A 62 1.83 -5.59 6.77
C LEU A 62 0.32 -5.73 6.81
N VAL A 63 -0.33 -5.93 5.66
CA VAL A 63 -1.78 -6.23 5.58
C VAL A 63 -2.07 -7.56 6.29
N GLU A 64 -1.23 -8.57 6.06
CA GLU A 64 -1.34 -9.87 6.74
C GLU A 64 -1.01 -9.80 8.23
N ARG A 65 -0.02 -8.97 8.60
CA ARG A 65 0.46 -8.85 9.99
C ARG A 65 0.55 -7.38 10.43
N PRO A 66 -0.59 -6.73 10.73
CA PRO A 66 -0.62 -5.28 11.00
C PRO A 66 0.24 -4.81 12.18
N TYR A 67 0.50 -5.66 13.16
CA TYR A 67 1.35 -5.33 14.31
C TYR A 67 2.80 -5.05 13.93
N LEU A 68 3.30 -5.61 12.82
CA LEU A 68 4.66 -5.36 12.34
C LEU A 68 4.86 -3.90 11.95
N ALA A 69 3.80 -3.19 11.57
CA ALA A 69 3.88 -1.79 11.16
C ALA A 69 4.27 -0.84 12.31
N ASN A 70 4.29 -1.29 13.57
CA ASN A 70 4.88 -0.53 14.68
C ASN A 70 6.38 -0.24 14.43
N GLY A 71 7.10 -1.11 13.73
CA GLY A 71 8.51 -0.89 13.38
C GLY A 71 8.72 0.04 12.18
N TYR A 72 7.66 0.47 11.50
CA TYR A 72 7.70 1.17 10.23
C TYR A 72 6.90 2.48 10.26
N GLU A 73 6.91 3.20 11.39
CA GLU A 73 6.07 4.39 11.58
C GLU A 73 6.27 5.47 10.51
N LYS A 74 7.52 5.84 10.23
CA LYS A 74 7.85 6.83 9.19
C LYS A 74 7.34 6.42 7.80
N MET A 75 7.50 5.14 7.44
CA MET A 75 6.99 4.62 6.17
C MET A 75 5.46 4.73 6.15
N MET A 76 4.79 4.31 7.23
CA MET A 76 3.33 4.40 7.33
C MET A 76 2.80 5.83 7.22
N GLU A 77 3.49 6.81 7.79
CA GLU A 77 3.13 8.23 7.66
C GLU A 77 3.17 8.68 6.19
N SER A 78 4.24 8.38 5.46
CA SER A 78 4.34 8.70 4.02
C SER A 78 3.25 8.03 3.19
N LEU A 79 2.96 6.75 3.46
CA LEU A 79 1.93 6.00 2.75
C LEU A 79 0.51 6.54 3.04
N LEU A 80 0.23 6.89 4.29
CA LEU A 80 -1.04 7.50 4.69
C LEU A 80 -1.21 8.90 4.08
N ALA A 81 -0.15 9.71 4.06
CA ALA A 81 -0.16 11.03 3.42
C ALA A 81 -0.43 10.93 1.91
N ALA A 82 0.06 9.87 1.27
CA ALA A 82 -0.21 9.57 -0.14
C ALA A 82 -1.56 8.88 -0.40
N ASN A 83 -2.40 8.69 0.63
CA ASN A 83 -3.68 8.01 0.57
C ASN A 83 -3.58 6.58 0.00
N ASN A 84 -2.55 5.84 0.43
CA ASN A 84 -2.42 4.42 0.16
C ASN A 84 -3.51 3.63 0.92
N LEU A 85 -4.30 2.84 0.18
CA LEU A 85 -5.46 2.16 0.73
C LEU A 85 -5.09 1.04 1.70
N ASP A 86 -4.06 0.27 1.37
CA ASP A 86 -3.55 -0.79 2.24
C ASP A 86 -3.04 -0.19 3.54
N ALA A 87 -2.37 0.98 3.48
CA ALA A 87 -1.87 1.66 4.67
C ALA A 87 -3.02 2.12 5.58
N HIS A 88 -4.12 2.63 5.00
CA HIS A 88 -5.33 2.92 5.76
C HIS A 88 -5.93 1.66 6.39
N TYR A 89 -6.00 0.54 5.66
CA TYR A 89 -6.47 -0.71 6.22
C TYR A 89 -5.60 -1.16 7.41
N VAL A 90 -4.27 -1.21 7.25
CA VAL A 90 -3.32 -1.60 8.29
C VAL A 90 -3.44 -0.69 9.51
N LYS A 91 -3.52 0.63 9.32
CA LYS A 91 -3.70 1.59 10.42
C LYS A 91 -5.04 1.35 11.13
N GLY A 92 -6.13 1.17 10.38
CA GLY A 92 -7.45 0.86 10.96
C GLY A 92 -7.46 -0.41 11.80
N MET A 93 -6.83 -1.48 11.32
CA MET A 93 -6.69 -2.74 12.05
C MET A 93 -5.85 -2.59 13.32
N ARG A 94 -4.77 -1.79 13.26
CA ARG A 94 -3.97 -1.47 14.46
C ARG A 94 -4.79 -0.76 15.52
N GLU A 95 -5.50 0.29 15.14
CA GLU A 95 -6.36 1.06 16.04
C GLU A 95 -7.50 0.21 16.62
N TYR A 96 -8.02 -0.75 15.86
CA TYR A 96 -9.07 -1.67 16.33
C TYR A 96 -8.55 -2.68 17.37
N PHE A 97 -7.44 -3.37 17.09
CA PHE A 97 -6.99 -4.49 17.92
C PHE A 97 -6.07 -4.09 19.08
N TYR A 98 -5.28 -3.01 18.94
CA TYR A 98 -4.20 -2.70 19.88
C TYR A 98 -4.42 -1.44 20.70
N PHE A 99 -5.08 -0.43 20.14
CA PHE A 99 -5.22 0.88 20.78
C PHE A 99 -6.65 1.21 21.24
N ASP A 100 -7.64 0.37 20.89
CA ASP A 100 -9.07 0.58 21.13
C ASP A 100 -9.57 1.99 20.73
N ASN A 101 -8.94 2.59 19.71
CA ASN A 101 -9.28 3.92 19.25
C ASN A 101 -10.44 3.85 18.25
N HIS A 102 -11.65 4.03 18.77
CA HIS A 102 -12.85 3.90 17.96
C HIS A 102 -12.95 4.90 16.81
N PHE A 103 -12.45 6.13 17.01
CA PHE A 103 -12.55 7.16 15.99
C PHE A 103 -11.58 6.88 14.82
N LEU A 104 -10.29 6.69 15.14
CA LEU A 104 -9.28 6.47 14.11
C LEU A 104 -9.48 5.13 13.38
N ARG A 105 -9.93 4.08 14.08
CA ARG A 105 -10.20 2.80 13.41
C ARG A 105 -11.28 2.94 12.34
N LEU A 106 -12.41 3.58 12.65
CA LEU A 106 -13.50 3.74 11.70
C LEU A 106 -13.11 4.65 10.54
N HIS A 107 -12.42 5.74 10.85
CA HIS A 107 -11.95 6.68 9.84
C HIS A 107 -11.10 5.98 8.77
N HIS A 108 -10.09 5.23 9.19
CA HIS A 108 -9.19 4.56 8.26
C HIS A 108 -9.83 3.36 7.55
N LEU A 109 -10.64 2.55 8.23
CA LEU A 109 -11.37 1.45 7.59
C LEU A 109 -12.38 1.97 6.56
N HIS A 110 -13.03 3.10 6.82
CA HIS A 110 -13.92 3.75 5.86
C HIS A 110 -13.17 4.21 4.60
N LEU A 111 -12.00 4.86 4.76
CA LEU A 111 -11.18 5.29 3.63
C LEU A 111 -10.71 4.12 2.77
N ALA A 112 -10.24 3.04 3.40
CA ALA A 112 -9.83 1.82 2.70
C ALA A 112 -11.01 1.22 1.91
N SER A 113 -12.16 1.04 2.57
CA SER A 113 -13.37 0.46 1.96
C SER A 113 -13.86 1.26 0.75
N LYS A 114 -13.98 2.59 0.89
CA LYS A 114 -14.40 3.48 -0.20
C LYS A 114 -13.41 3.46 -1.37
N GLY A 115 -12.12 3.34 -1.07
CA GLY A 115 -11.07 3.24 -2.07
C GLY A 115 -11.19 1.98 -2.92
N TYR A 116 -11.36 0.81 -2.28
CA TYR A 116 -11.52 -0.46 -3.00
C TYR A 116 -12.81 -0.53 -3.80
N GLU A 117 -13.92 0.01 -3.28
CA GLU A 117 -15.18 0.12 -4.01
C GLU A 117 -14.97 0.86 -5.35
N LYS A 118 -14.24 1.97 -5.30
CA LYS A 118 -13.91 2.77 -6.49
C LYS A 118 -12.98 2.04 -7.47
N MET A 119 -12.12 1.15 -6.99
CA MET A 119 -11.26 0.31 -7.84
C MET A 119 -11.99 -0.89 -8.45
N MET A 120 -12.96 -1.46 -7.74
CA MET A 120 -13.73 -2.64 -8.18
C MET A 120 -14.89 -2.30 -9.12
N MET A 121 -15.29 -1.04 -9.23
CA MET A 121 -16.42 -0.60 -10.06
C MET A 121 -15.98 0.24 -11.27
N PRO A 122 -15.53 -0.35 -12.39
CA PRO A 122 -15.60 0.32 -13.67
C PRO A 122 -17.07 0.24 -14.17
N SER A 123 -17.82 1.33 -13.97
CA SER A 123 -19.22 1.61 -14.38
C SER A 123 -20.35 1.32 -13.37
N PRO A 124 -21.45 2.12 -13.38
CA PRO A 124 -22.44 2.13 -12.32
C PRO A 124 -23.66 1.29 -12.72
N SER A 125 -23.75 0.04 -12.29
CA SER A 125 -25.03 -0.67 -12.33
C SER A 125 -25.06 -1.91 -11.45
N VAL A 126 -24.81 -1.81 -10.14
CA VAL A 126 -25.34 -2.83 -9.22
C VAL A 126 -25.71 -2.21 -7.86
N ASN A 127 -26.98 -2.35 -7.49
CA ASN A 127 -27.58 -1.86 -6.26
C ASN A 127 -26.95 -2.49 -5.01
N PHE A 128 -26.63 -1.62 -4.05
CA PHE A 128 -25.73 -1.82 -2.92
C PHE A 128 -26.34 -2.52 -1.68
N VAL A 129 -27.23 -3.51 -1.87
CA VAL A 129 -27.97 -4.11 -0.73
C VAL A 129 -27.34 -5.41 -0.19
N SER A 130 -26.29 -5.97 -0.80
CA SER A 130 -25.86 -7.35 -0.46
C SER A 130 -24.50 -7.52 0.22
N ILE A 131 -23.78 -6.48 0.68
CA ILE A 131 -22.46 -6.67 1.34
C ILE A 131 -22.51 -6.50 2.87
N PHE A 132 -23.64 -6.09 3.47
CA PHE A 132 -23.74 -5.92 4.93
C PHE A 132 -24.16 -7.16 5.75
N LEU A 133 -24.08 -8.36 5.18
CA LEU A 133 -24.32 -9.62 5.91
C LEU A 133 -23.11 -10.54 5.77
N PRO A 134 -22.03 -10.28 6.52
CA PRO A 134 -21.63 -11.30 7.51
C PRO A 134 -20.98 -10.76 8.81
N PHE A 135 -21.21 -9.50 9.21
CA PHE A 135 -20.64 -8.99 10.48
C PHE A 135 -21.52 -9.20 11.73
N SER A 136 -22.60 -9.98 11.64
CA SER A 136 -23.49 -10.23 12.78
C SER A 136 -23.15 -11.46 13.63
N ILE A 137 -22.03 -12.16 13.42
CA ILE A 137 -21.63 -13.25 14.32
C ILE A 137 -20.11 -13.26 14.51
N ILE A 138 -19.60 -12.40 15.41
CA ILE A 138 -18.37 -12.72 16.14
C ILE A 138 -18.82 -13.21 17.52
N PRO A 139 -18.54 -14.47 17.89
CA PRO A 139 -18.86 -14.97 19.22
C PRO A 139 -18.17 -14.14 20.29
N LYS A 140 -18.98 -13.70 21.25
CA LYS A 140 -18.60 -13.01 22.47
C LYS A 140 -17.83 -13.97 23.40
N ALA A 141 -16.65 -14.42 22.99
CA ALA A 141 -15.85 -15.38 23.77
C ALA A 141 -14.34 -15.19 23.53
N MET A 142 -13.83 -13.99 23.79
CA MET A 142 -12.43 -13.83 24.21
C MET A 142 -12.31 -12.56 25.06
N ARG A 143 -13.02 -12.56 26.19
CA ARG A 143 -12.71 -11.71 27.33
C ARG A 143 -12.42 -12.64 28.51
N ARG A 144 -11.30 -12.35 29.20
CA ARG A 144 -10.84 -12.89 30.49
C ARG A 144 -10.08 -14.21 30.36
N THR A 145 -8.89 -14.40 30.94
CA THR A 145 -8.23 -13.78 32.13
C THR A 145 -6.81 -14.40 32.27
N PRO A 146 -6.08 -14.09 33.36
CA PRO A 146 -5.10 -13.01 33.54
C PRO A 146 -3.71 -13.31 32.97
#